data_AF-A0A9X2C234-F1
#
_entry.id   AF-A0A9X2C234-F1
#
_cell.length_a   1.000
_cell.length_b   1.000
_cell.length_c   1.000
_cell.angle_alpha   90.00
_cell.angle_beta   90.00
_cell.angle_gamma   90.00
#
_symmetry.space_group_name_H-M   'P 1'
#
loop_
_entity.id
_entity.type
_entity.pdbx_description
1 polymer ?
#
loop_
_entity_poly.entity_id
_entity_poly.type
_entity_poly.pdbx_seq_one_letter_code
_entity_poly.pdbx_strand_id
1 'polypeptide(L)'
;MPKQPLKAFVLLFLCGSLVEDCVIAVLSWVAPELWFHLFHRADPVDLDVALLRRAAGQWAAFAVVQAIALWRWKRQPLWLIAVAGARVSDLLTDISYILAVPSLTGLGWAALLPPPMLNAAFIAVMALAYRQMTTTPRRVAGTAAL
;
A
#
# COMPACT_ATOMS: atom_id res chain seq x y z
N MET A 1 -4.22 17.72 -14.86
CA MET A 1 -3.67 16.34 -14.84
C MET A 1 -2.29 16.39 -14.21
N PRO A 2 -1.88 15.39 -13.42
CA PRO A 2 -0.54 15.39 -12.82
C PRO A 2 0.54 15.33 -13.89
N LYS A 3 1.73 15.88 -13.59
CA LYS A 3 2.89 15.84 -14.49
C LYS A 3 3.19 14.39 -14.88
N GLN A 4 3.64 14.15 -16.13
CA GLN A 4 3.93 12.81 -16.65
C GLN A 4 4.79 11.92 -15.72
N PRO A 5 5.91 12.40 -15.13
CA PRO A 5 6.69 11.58 -14.21
C PRO A 5 5.90 11.19 -12.95
N LEU A 6 5.12 12.11 -12.36
CA LEU A 6 4.31 11.82 -11.18
C LEU A 6 3.20 10.78 -11.48
N LYS A 7 2.60 10.86 -12.68
CA LYS A 7 1.64 9.85 -13.14
C LYS A 7 2.29 8.46 -13.24
N ALA A 8 3.51 8.37 -13.76
CA ALA A 8 4.24 7.11 -13.83
C ALA A 8 4.51 6.54 -12.43
N PHE A 9 4.94 7.38 -11.49
CA PHE A 9 5.12 6.96 -10.09
C PHE A 9 3.82 6.48 -9.44
N VAL A 10 2.70 7.20 -9.63
CA VAL A 10 1.39 6.76 -9.11
C VAL A 10 1.02 5.38 -9.65
N LEU A 11 1.21 5.13 -10.95
CA LEU A 11 0.87 3.84 -11.56
C LEU A 11 1.82 2.73 -11.10
N LEU A 12 3.12 2.99 -11.08
CA LEU A 12 4.12 2.03 -10.62
C LEU A 12 3.81 1.58 -9.20
N PHE A 13 3.54 2.55 -8.33
CA PHE A 13 3.19 2.30 -6.94
C PHE A 13 1.87 1.54 -6.80
N LEU A 14 0.78 2.03 -7.38
CA LEU A 14 -0.50 1.34 -7.28
C LEU A 14 -0.48 -0.08 -7.84
N CYS A 15 0.22 -0.33 -8.95
CA CYS A 15 0.35 -1.67 -9.50
C CYS A 15 1.24 -2.55 -8.63
N GLY A 16 2.39 -2.02 -8.19
CA GLY A 16 3.35 -2.75 -7.36
C GLY A 16 2.75 -3.19 -6.03
N SER A 17 2.16 -2.25 -5.29
CA SER A 17 1.55 -2.55 -4.00
C SER A 17 0.29 -3.42 -4.13
N LEU A 18 -0.44 -3.36 -5.26
CA LEU A 18 -1.58 -4.25 -5.49
C LEU A 18 -1.10 -5.69 -5.60
N VAL A 19 -0.02 -5.92 -6.35
CA VAL A 19 0.56 -7.26 -6.50
C VAL A 19 1.11 -7.74 -5.16
N GLU A 20 1.88 -6.89 -4.48
CA GLU A 20 2.47 -7.18 -3.17
C GLU A 20 1.40 -7.58 -2.14
N ASP A 21 0.38 -6.75 -1.93
CA ASP A 21 -0.69 -7.03 -0.96
C ASP A 21 -1.48 -8.29 -1.32
N CYS A 22 -1.74 -8.54 -2.61
CA CYS A 22 -2.40 -9.77 -3.03
C CYS A 22 -1.55 -10.99 -2.66
N VAL A 23 -0.25 -10.95 -2.98
CA VAL A 23 0.69 -12.05 -2.71
C VAL A 23 0.80 -12.28 -1.20
N ILE A 24 0.99 -11.23 -0.41
CA ILE A 24 1.14 -11.32 1.04
C ILE A 24 -0.17 -11.77 1.68
N ALA A 25 -1.33 -11.26 1.26
CA ALA A 25 -2.62 -11.70 1.77
C ALA A 25 -2.85 -13.20 1.50
N VAL A 26 -2.57 -13.67 0.28
CA VAL A 26 -2.72 -15.09 -0.07
C VAL A 26 -1.74 -15.97 0.71
N LEU A 27 -0.45 -15.59 0.75
CA LEU A 27 0.57 -16.32 1.50
C LEU A 27 0.21 -16.45 2.98
N SER A 28 -0.14 -15.32 3.61
CA SER A 28 -0.50 -15.23 5.03
C SER A 28 -1.78 -16.01 5.38
N TRP A 29 -2.70 -16.14 4.41
CA TRP A 29 -3.93 -16.89 4.61
C TRP A 29 -3.74 -18.40 4.43
N VAL A 30 -3.13 -18.78 3.30
CA VAL A 30 -3.06 -20.17 2.81
C VAL A 30 -1.88 -20.94 3.39
N ALA A 31 -0.72 -20.32 3.54
CA ALA A 31 0.52 -20.96 3.99
C ALA A 31 1.21 -20.13 5.08
N PRO A 32 0.57 -19.93 6.24
CA PRO A 32 1.12 -19.15 7.34
C PRO A 32 2.44 -19.72 7.87
N GLU A 33 2.60 -21.05 7.89
CA GLU A 33 3.84 -21.71 8.33
C GLU A 33 5.04 -21.28 7.47
N LEU A 34 4.84 -21.16 6.15
CA LEU A 34 5.85 -20.70 5.22
C LEU A 34 6.28 -19.25 5.53
N TRP A 35 5.34 -18.37 5.89
CA TRP A 35 5.67 -17.01 6.32
C TRP A 35 6.60 -17.00 7.53
N PHE A 36 6.25 -17.76 8.58
CA PHE A 36 7.03 -17.81 9.81
C PHE A 36 8.40 -18.48 9.60
N HIS A 37 8.49 -19.54 8.81
CA HIS A 37 9.76 -20.18 8.48
C HIS A 37 10.69 -19.27 7.68
N LEU A 38 10.16 -18.59 6.66
CA LEU A 38 10.96 -17.70 5.81
C LEU A 38 11.44 -16.46 6.55
N PHE A 39 10.57 -15.79 7.31
CA PHE A 39 10.86 -14.48 7.88
C PHE A 39 11.32 -14.51 9.35
N HIS A 40 10.89 -15.52 10.13
CA HIS A 40 11.16 -15.58 11.58
C HIS A 40 11.99 -16.78 12.01
N ARG A 41 12.18 -17.79 11.14
CA ARG A 41 12.80 -19.07 11.53
C ARG A 41 12.12 -19.69 12.75
N ALA A 42 10.79 -19.58 12.80
CA ALA A 42 9.97 -20.00 13.93
C ALA A 42 8.85 -20.93 13.47
N ASP A 43 8.46 -21.86 14.33
CA ASP A 43 7.26 -22.68 14.17
C ASP A 43 6.09 -21.96 14.85
N PRO A 44 5.10 -21.45 14.09
CA PRO A 44 4.01 -20.69 14.68
C PRO A 44 3.07 -21.58 15.48
N VAL A 45 2.52 -21.04 16.57
CA VAL A 45 1.45 -21.70 17.34
C VAL A 45 0.12 -20.98 17.12
N ASP A 46 -0.99 -21.65 17.41
CA ASP A 46 -2.38 -21.24 17.11
C ASP A 46 -2.65 -19.73 16.98
N LEU A 47 -2.29 -18.95 18.01
CA LEU A 47 -2.52 -17.51 18.06
C LEU A 47 -1.72 -16.74 17.00
N ASP A 48 -0.48 -17.14 16.73
CA ASP A 48 0.39 -16.51 15.71
C ASP A 48 -0.25 -16.66 14.32
N VAL A 49 -0.75 -17.86 14.02
CA VAL A 49 -1.46 -18.15 12.76
C VAL A 49 -2.75 -17.35 12.66
N ALA A 50 -3.53 -17.27 13.75
CA ALA A 50 -4.77 -16.51 13.76
C ALA A 50 -4.51 -15.00 13.54
N LEU A 51 -3.48 -14.44 14.17
CA LEU A 51 -3.10 -13.04 13.98
C LEU A 51 -2.58 -12.76 12.57
N LEU A 52 -1.77 -13.66 12.00
CA LEU A 52 -1.28 -13.53 10.63
C LEU A 52 -2.44 -13.59 9.60
N ARG A 53 -3.40 -14.50 9.79
CA ARG A 53 -4.61 -14.57 8.94
C ARG A 53 -5.50 -13.34 9.11
N ARG A 54 -5.58 -12.77 10.30
CA ARG A 54 -6.27 -11.49 10.51
C ARG A 54 -5.57 -10.37 9.74
N ALA A 55 -4.24 -10.30 9.77
CA ALA A 55 -3.46 -9.34 8.99
C ALA A 55 -3.64 -9.54 7.47
N ALA A 56 -3.79 -10.80 7.01
CA ALA A 56 -4.16 -11.09 5.61
C ALA A 56 -5.44 -10.39 5.16
N GLY A 57 -6.44 -10.29 6.03
CA GLY A 57 -7.65 -9.52 5.77
C GLY A 57 -7.38 -8.02 5.55
N GLN A 58 -6.42 -7.44 6.27
CA GLN A 58 -5.99 -6.06 6.10
C GLN A 58 -5.33 -5.85 4.73
N TRP A 59 -4.35 -6.69 4.37
CA TRP A 59 -3.70 -6.61 3.05
C TRP A 59 -4.71 -6.82 1.91
N ALA A 60 -5.66 -7.74 2.05
CA ALA A 60 -6.74 -7.91 1.08
C ALA A 60 -7.61 -6.64 0.93
N ALA A 61 -7.96 -5.98 2.04
CA ALA A 61 -8.70 -4.72 2.00
C ALA A 61 -7.90 -3.61 1.31
N PHE A 62 -6.59 -3.53 1.56
CA PHE A 62 -5.71 -2.59 0.88
C PHE A 62 -5.68 -2.87 -0.63
N ALA A 63 -5.51 -4.12 -1.03
CA ALA A 63 -5.54 -4.52 -2.44
C ALA A 63 -6.82 -4.05 -3.15
N VAL A 64 -7.99 -4.21 -2.50
CA VAL A 64 -9.27 -3.73 -3.04
C VAL A 64 -9.25 -2.20 -3.23
N VAL A 65 -8.82 -1.44 -2.22
CA VAL A 65 -8.75 0.04 -2.31
C VAL A 65 -7.83 0.48 -3.45
N GLN A 66 -6.71 -0.20 -3.66
CA GLN A 66 -5.78 0.10 -4.74
C GLN A 66 -6.32 -0.28 -6.12
N ALA A 67 -7.00 -1.43 -6.24
CA ALA A 67 -7.65 -1.82 -7.48
C ALA A 67 -8.69 -0.78 -7.90
N ILE A 68 -9.50 -0.29 -6.95
CA ILE A 68 -10.45 0.79 -7.21
C ILE A 68 -9.72 2.07 -7.58
N ALA A 69 -8.63 2.42 -6.86
CA ALA A 69 -7.83 3.59 -7.19
C ALA A 69 -7.26 3.52 -8.61
N LEU A 70 -6.62 2.41 -9.01
CA LEU A 70 -6.11 2.19 -10.38
C LEU A 70 -7.16 2.48 -11.44
N TRP A 71 -8.40 2.06 -11.21
CA TRP A 71 -9.49 2.27 -12.13
C TRP A 71 -10.02 3.71 -12.11
N ARG A 72 -10.15 4.32 -10.93
CA ARG A 72 -10.94 5.56 -10.75
C ARG A 72 -10.14 6.82 -10.49
N TRP A 73 -8.87 6.76 -10.13
CA TRP A 73 -8.10 7.90 -9.61
C TRP A 73 -8.08 9.12 -10.56
N LYS A 74 -8.10 8.89 -11.88
CA LYS A 74 -8.12 9.99 -12.88
C LYS A 74 -9.42 10.79 -12.86
N ARG A 75 -10.55 10.15 -12.57
CA ARG A 75 -11.90 10.77 -12.54
C ARG A 75 -12.32 11.17 -11.13
N GLN A 76 -11.86 10.43 -10.13
CA GLN A 76 -12.18 10.60 -8.71
C GLN A 76 -10.86 10.58 -7.93
N PRO A 77 -10.13 11.70 -7.85
CA PRO A 77 -8.80 11.75 -7.25
C PRO A 77 -8.81 11.43 -5.74
N LEU A 78 -9.97 11.50 -5.08
CA LEU A 78 -10.12 11.11 -3.68
C LEU A 78 -9.64 9.68 -3.38
N TRP A 79 -9.70 8.76 -4.37
CA TRP A 79 -9.14 7.42 -4.21
C TRP A 79 -7.63 7.40 -3.96
N LEU A 80 -6.89 8.43 -4.38
CA LEU A 80 -5.47 8.56 -4.03
C LEU A 80 -5.30 8.83 -2.52
N ILE A 81 -6.20 9.61 -1.93
CA ILE A 81 -6.19 9.87 -0.47
C ILE A 81 -6.64 8.63 0.30
N ALA A 82 -7.60 7.87 -0.22
CA ALA A 82 -7.98 6.58 0.38
C ALA A 82 -6.79 5.60 0.42
N VAL A 83 -6.04 5.49 -0.68
CA VAL A 83 -4.80 4.70 -0.72
C VAL A 83 -3.75 5.26 0.24
N ALA A 84 -3.54 6.58 0.28
CA ALA A 84 -2.62 7.19 1.23
C ALA A 84 -2.99 6.85 2.68
N GLY A 85 -4.28 6.89 3.04
CA GLY A 85 -4.76 6.48 4.35
C GLY A 85 -4.48 5.00 4.68
N ALA A 86 -4.71 4.10 3.72
CA ALA A 86 -4.34 2.69 3.86
C ALA A 86 -2.82 2.53 4.11
N ARG A 87 -1.99 3.26 3.37
CA ARG A 87 -0.53 3.22 3.54
C ARG A 87 -0.04 3.83 4.85
N VAL A 88 -0.75 4.80 5.42
CA VAL A 88 -0.45 5.29 6.78
C VAL A 88 -0.68 4.18 7.81
N SER A 89 -1.79 3.45 7.70
CA SER A 89 -2.06 2.31 8.58
C SER A 89 -0.98 1.24 8.46
N ASP A 90 -0.56 0.94 7.23
CA ASP A 90 0.46 -0.08 6.95
C ASP A 90 1.84 0.36 7.45
N LEU A 91 2.23 1.62 7.22
CA LEU A 91 3.46 2.22 7.76
C LEU A 91 3.56 2.05 9.28
N LEU A 92 2.49 2.38 10.00
CA LEU A 92 2.47 2.23 11.46
C LEU A 92 2.53 0.76 11.88
N THR A 93 1.86 -0.12 11.12
CA THR A 93 1.90 -1.57 11.34
C THR A 93 3.32 -2.09 11.15
N ASP A 94 3.99 -1.76 10.05
CA ASP A 94 5.36 -2.18 9.74
C ASP A 94 6.35 -1.72 10.81
N ILE A 95 6.28 -0.45 11.22
CA ILE A 95 7.14 0.09 12.28
C ILE A 95 6.90 -0.67 13.58
N SER A 96 5.63 -0.82 13.99
CA SER A 96 5.31 -1.54 15.21
C SER A 96 5.76 -3.01 15.16
N TYR A 97 5.66 -3.64 13.99
CA TYR A 97 6.09 -5.01 13.75
C TYR A 97 7.60 -5.18 13.89
N ILE A 98 8.38 -4.33 13.22
CA ILE A 98 9.84 -4.36 13.28
C ILE A 98 10.35 -4.08 14.70
N LEU A 99 9.67 -3.22 15.46
CA LEU A 99 10.03 -2.94 16.85
C LEU A 99 9.64 -4.07 17.82
N ALA A 100 8.58 -4.80 17.52
CA ALA A 100 8.06 -5.86 18.38
C ALA A 100 8.64 -7.25 18.06
N VAL A 101 9.16 -7.47 16.86
CA VAL A 101 9.65 -8.79 16.45
C VAL A 101 10.96 -9.13 17.19
N PRO A 102 11.04 -10.29 17.87
CA PRO A 102 12.21 -10.66 18.66
C PRO A 102 13.42 -11.01 17.77
N SER A 103 13.19 -11.57 16.59
CA SER A 103 14.21 -11.89 15.61
C SER A 103 13.63 -12.06 14.21
N LEU A 104 14.44 -11.73 13.20
CA LEU A 104 14.15 -11.96 11.78
C LEU A 104 15.30 -12.73 11.14
N THR A 105 14.99 -13.51 10.11
CA THR A 105 16.00 -14.06 9.21
C THR A 105 16.65 -12.94 8.40
N GLY A 106 17.77 -13.22 7.72
CA GLY A 106 18.35 -12.26 6.78
C GLY A 106 17.38 -11.88 5.65
N LEU A 107 16.58 -12.84 5.19
CA LEU A 107 15.50 -12.59 4.24
C LEU A 107 14.38 -11.73 4.85
N GLY A 108 13.99 -12.00 6.10
CA GLY A 108 13.05 -11.19 6.87
C GLY A 108 13.48 -9.73 6.98
N TRP A 109 14.75 -9.48 7.32
CA TRP A 109 15.29 -8.12 7.32
C TRP A 109 15.26 -7.47 5.94
N ALA A 110 15.68 -8.19 4.90
CA ALA A 110 15.69 -7.66 3.53
C ALA A 110 14.28 -7.36 3.00
N ALA A 111 13.27 -8.16 3.38
CA ALA A 111 11.91 -8.03 2.90
C ALA A 111 11.04 -7.07 3.72
N LEU A 112 11.23 -7.03 5.05
CA LEU A 112 10.31 -6.32 5.97
C LEU A 112 10.85 -4.96 6.44
N LEU A 113 12.14 -4.67 6.27
CA LEU A 113 12.70 -3.34 6.58
C LEU A 113 12.39 -2.26 5.52
N PRO A 114 12.38 -2.56 4.20
CA PRO A 114 12.04 -1.56 3.18
C PRO A 114 10.59 -1.05 3.19
N PRO A 115 9.54 -1.87 3.43
CA PRO A 115 8.14 -1.44 3.38
C PRO A 115 7.81 -0.17 4.16
N PRO A 116 8.26 0.08 5.41
CA PRO A 116 8.02 1.37 6.08
C PRO A 116 8.48 2.58 5.25
N MET A 117 9.67 2.51 4.66
CA MET A 117 10.20 3.62 3.85
C MET A 117 9.42 3.80 2.55
N LEU A 118 9.02 2.68 1.93
CA LEU A 118 8.20 2.68 0.72
C LEU A 118 6.79 3.22 1.00
N ASN A 119 6.14 2.78 2.07
CA ASN A 119 4.83 3.25 2.49
C ASN A 119 4.84 4.77 2.76
N ALA A 120 5.88 5.29 3.41
CA ALA A 120 6.08 6.74 3.58
C ALA A 120 6.19 7.49 2.23
N ALA A 121 6.99 6.96 1.29
CA ALA A 121 7.12 7.54 -0.04
C ALA A 121 5.80 7.49 -0.84
N PHE A 122 5.04 6.40 -0.73
CA PHE A 122 3.74 6.24 -1.37
C PHE A 122 2.75 7.29 -0.88
N ILE A 123 2.66 7.48 0.43
CA ILE A 123 1.78 8.50 1.04
C ILE A 123 2.09 9.88 0.43
N ALA A 124 3.37 10.26 0.37
CA ALA A 124 3.80 11.53 -0.19
C ALA A 124 3.41 11.65 -1.68
N VAL A 125 3.67 10.62 -2.50
CA VAL A 125 3.35 10.63 -3.92
C VAL A 125 1.84 10.73 -4.17
N MET A 126 1.02 9.97 -3.44
CA MET A 126 -0.43 10.01 -3.57
C MET A 126 -1.01 11.37 -3.15
N ALA A 127 -0.51 11.94 -2.05
CA ALA A 127 -0.92 13.27 -1.59
C ALA A 127 -0.52 14.37 -2.59
N LEU A 128 0.69 14.32 -3.15
CA LEU A 128 1.14 15.26 -4.17
C LEU A 128 0.32 15.16 -5.45
N ALA A 129 0.02 13.94 -5.90
CA ALA A 129 -0.81 13.70 -7.08
C ALA A 129 -2.25 14.20 -6.86
N TYR A 130 -2.84 13.94 -5.69
CA TYR A 130 -4.14 14.47 -5.31
C TYR A 130 -4.15 16.00 -5.36
N ARG A 131 -3.17 16.66 -4.72
CA ARG A 131 -3.06 18.12 -4.71
C ARG A 131 -2.99 18.68 -6.13
N GLN A 132 -2.13 18.15 -7.00
CA GLN A 132 -2.03 18.63 -8.38
C GLN A 132 -3.36 18.50 -9.15
N MET A 133 -4.13 17.45 -8.87
CA MET A 133 -5.41 17.20 -9.53
C MET A 133 -6.55 18.09 -9.02
N THR A 134 -6.49 18.55 -7.77
CA THR A 134 -7.54 19.36 -7.15
C THR A 134 -7.26 20.85 -7.15
N THR A 135 -5.98 21.27 -7.19
CA THR A 135 -5.60 22.69 -7.23
C THR A 135 -5.50 23.26 -8.64
N THR A 136 -5.51 22.44 -9.69
CA THR A 136 -5.55 22.96 -11.06
C THR A 136 -6.93 23.60 -11.29
N PRO A 137 -7.02 24.91 -11.55
CA PRO A 137 -8.30 25.54 -11.85
C PRO A 137 -8.91 24.82 -13.06
N ARG A 138 -10.18 24.39 -12.96
CA ARG A 138 -10.93 24.08 -14.19
C ARG A 138 -10.86 25.35 -15.03
N ARG A 139 -10.11 25.33 -16.14
CA ARG A 139 -10.30 26.33 -17.19
C ARG A 139 -11.79 26.29 -17.50
N VAL A 140 -12.51 27.32 -17.07
CA VAL A 140 -13.91 27.52 -17.42
C VAL A 140 -13.91 27.66 -18.93
N ALA A 141 -14.25 26.56 -19.60
CA ALA A 141 -14.52 26.58 -21.03
C ALA A 141 -15.96 27.08 -21.18
N GLY A 142 -16.11 28.28 -21.75
CA GLY A 142 -17.38 28.97 -22.03
C GLY A 142 -17.69 30.04 -20.98
N THR A 143 -17.86 31.31 -21.29
CA THR A 143 -18.45 31.92 -22.49
C THR A 143 -17.87 33.33 -22.70
N ALA A 144 -17.06 33.48 -23.75
CA ALA A 144 -16.77 34.77 -24.36
C ALA A 144 -16.70 34.55 -25.88
N ALA A 145 -17.87 34.51 -26.52
CA ALA A 145 -18.04 34.80 -27.93
C ALA A 145 -19.53 34.91 -28.22
N LEU A 146 -19.98 36.18 -28.24
CA LEU A 146 -21.09 36.77 -28.98
C LEU A 146 -22.52 36.38 -28.58
#